data_AF-A0A5T3U500-F1
#
_entry.id   AF-A0A5T3U500-F1
#
_cell.length_a   1.000
_cell.length_b   1.000
_cell.length_c   1.000
_cell.angle_alpha   90.00
_cell.angle_beta   90.00
_cell.angle_gamma   90.00
#
_symmetry.space_group_name_H-M   'P 1'
#
loop_
_entity.id
_entity.type
_entity.pdbx_description
1 polymer ?
#
loop_
_entity_poly.entity_id
_entity_poly.type
_entity_poly.pdbx_seq_one_letter_code
_entity_poly.pdbx_strand_id
1 'polypeptide(L)'
;MLINNTPVVDADGNSNIHGVTVVYQVGETPQAPLEGFEASGAETVLGVEVKHDNPVTRTVVSENVDRLRFTFGVQMLQETTDKGDRNPSSVNLLIQFQRSGIWNTEFDITINGKITTQYLASVVADNLPPRPFSVRMVRVTPDSTTDRLQNKTLWSSYTEIIDIRQGYPGTAVAGLLVDAEQFGSQQVTRNYHLRGRIFQVPSNYDPDTRTYTGLWDGAFKPAYTNNPAWCTMDKLTHPRYGLGRRIGGADVDKWALYAIAQYCDQPVPDGFGGTEPRMTLNAYITTQRKAYDVLADFCSVMRCMPVWNGRKMTFIQDRPSDKAWTYTNGNVVGGRFKYSFSALKDRHNAVEVRYTDPLNG
;
A
#
# COMPACT_ATOMS: atom_id res chain seq x y z
N MET A 1 -9.22 -1.01 1.02
CA MET A 1 -8.34 -1.99 0.33
C MET A 1 -9.19 -3.16 -0.09
N LEU A 2 -8.99 -3.68 -1.28
CA LEU A 2 -9.65 -4.89 -1.75
C LEU A 2 -8.62 -6.00 -1.95
N ILE A 3 -9.02 -7.22 -1.62
CA ILE A 3 -8.29 -8.45 -1.89
C ILE A 3 -9.16 -9.29 -2.81
N ASN A 4 -8.64 -9.68 -3.99
CA ASN A 4 -9.42 -10.39 -5.01
C ASN A 4 -10.74 -9.68 -5.35
N ASN A 5 -10.72 -8.34 -5.42
CA ASN A 5 -11.87 -7.45 -5.62
C ASN A 5 -12.94 -7.49 -4.50
N THR A 6 -12.62 -8.08 -3.35
CA THR A 6 -13.49 -8.05 -2.17
C THR A 6 -12.94 -7.05 -1.15
N PRO A 7 -13.74 -6.07 -0.68
CA PRO A 7 -13.33 -5.18 0.40
C PRO A 7 -12.97 -5.97 1.65
N VAL A 8 -11.80 -5.73 2.25
CA VAL A 8 -11.37 -6.44 3.47
C VAL A 8 -12.34 -6.21 4.63
N VAL A 9 -12.83 -4.98 4.73
CA VAL A 9 -13.84 -4.53 5.68
C VAL A 9 -15.00 -3.93 4.89
N ASP A 10 -16.23 -4.21 5.28
CA ASP A 10 -17.43 -3.61 4.70
C ASP A 10 -17.62 -2.14 5.14
N ALA A 11 -18.70 -1.51 4.68
CA ALA A 11 -19.02 -0.13 5.03
C ALA A 11 -19.42 0.06 6.51
N ASP A 12 -19.85 -1.00 7.19
CA ASP A 12 -20.30 -1.01 8.57
C ASP A 12 -19.16 -1.34 9.56
N GLY A 13 -17.98 -1.67 9.05
CA GLY A 13 -16.79 -1.99 9.84
C GLY A 13 -16.59 -3.49 10.11
N ASN A 14 -17.40 -4.38 9.53
CA ASN A 14 -17.23 -5.82 9.68
C ASN A 14 -16.17 -6.36 8.71
N SER A 15 -15.38 -7.33 9.18
CA SER A 15 -14.38 -8.00 8.36
C SER A 15 -15.04 -8.99 7.40
N ASN A 16 -14.93 -8.76 6.09
CA ASN A 16 -15.34 -9.74 5.07
C ASN A 16 -14.30 -10.87 4.91
N ILE A 17 -13.04 -10.56 5.24
CA ILE A 17 -11.91 -11.47 5.14
C ILE A 17 -11.20 -11.46 6.49
N HIS A 18 -11.11 -12.61 7.15
CA HIS A 18 -10.45 -12.73 8.46
C HIS A 18 -8.96 -13.04 8.29
N GLY A 19 -8.14 -12.88 9.33
CA GLY A 19 -6.71 -13.25 9.26
C GLY A 19 -5.90 -12.38 8.27
N VAL A 20 -6.39 -11.18 7.97
CA VAL A 20 -5.68 -10.20 7.14
C VAL A 20 -4.98 -9.21 8.06
N THR A 21 -3.68 -9.05 7.90
CA THR A 21 -2.91 -7.98 8.55
C THR A 21 -2.34 -7.06 7.48
N VAL A 22 -2.65 -5.77 7.58
CA VAL A 22 -2.12 -4.73 6.70
C VAL A 22 -1.30 -3.77 7.53
N VAL A 23 -0.05 -3.59 7.15
CA VAL A 23 0.83 -2.54 7.72
C VAL A 23 1.22 -1.63 6.57
N TYR A 24 1.13 -0.33 6.77
CA TYR A 24 1.55 0.63 5.76
C TYR A 24 2.34 1.77 6.38
N GLN A 25 3.24 2.33 5.58
CA GLN A 25 4.01 3.51 5.89
C GLN A 25 3.74 4.54 4.79
N VAL A 26 3.50 5.79 5.18
CA VAL A 26 3.07 6.86 4.23
C VAL A 26 4.23 7.60 3.56
N GLY A 27 5.47 7.14 3.75
CA GLY A 27 6.66 7.73 3.14
C GLY A 27 7.33 8.84 3.94
N GLU A 28 7.14 8.89 5.26
CA GLU A 28 7.79 9.87 6.15
C GLU A 28 9.32 9.82 6.07
N THR A 29 10.00 10.83 6.62
CA THR A 29 11.45 10.88 6.70
C THR A 29 11.87 11.43 8.06
N PRO A 30 12.48 10.61 8.95
CA PRO A 30 12.75 9.17 8.79
C PRO A 30 11.47 8.33 8.71
N GLN A 31 11.54 7.15 8.09
CA GLN A 31 10.44 6.18 8.03
C GLN A 31 10.78 4.95 8.85
N ALA A 32 9.84 4.48 9.67
CA ALA A 32 9.98 3.21 10.38
C ALA A 32 9.88 2.00 9.41
N PRO A 33 10.50 0.86 9.73
CA PRO A 33 10.33 -0.38 8.97
C PRO A 33 8.88 -0.90 9.01
N LEU A 34 8.57 -1.88 8.15
CA LEU A 34 7.30 -2.60 8.20
C LEU A 34 7.36 -3.68 9.27
N GLU A 35 6.83 -3.39 10.46
CA GLU A 35 6.75 -4.34 11.56
C GLU A 35 5.89 -5.56 11.21
N GLY A 36 6.28 -6.73 11.72
CA GLY A 36 5.56 -7.98 11.52
C GLY A 36 5.86 -8.69 10.19
N PHE A 37 6.63 -8.09 9.29
CA PHE A 37 7.06 -8.72 8.04
C PHE A 37 8.40 -9.41 8.18
N GLU A 38 8.43 -10.69 7.81
CA GLU A 38 9.61 -11.54 7.82
C GLU A 38 10.54 -11.21 6.64
N ALA A 39 11.80 -10.92 6.94
CA ALA A 39 12.87 -10.85 5.95
C ALA A 39 13.43 -12.24 5.64
N SER A 40 13.59 -13.07 6.68
CA SER A 40 14.04 -14.46 6.56
C SER A 40 13.59 -15.28 7.76
N GLY A 41 13.31 -16.56 7.51
CA GLY A 41 13.01 -17.56 8.53
C GLY A 41 13.93 -18.77 8.40
N ALA A 42 14.52 -19.20 9.50
CA ALA A 42 15.28 -20.43 9.59
C ALA A 42 14.52 -21.44 10.44
N GLU A 43 13.96 -22.48 9.80
CA GLU A 43 13.22 -23.53 10.50
C GLU A 43 14.15 -24.63 11.01
N THR A 44 14.00 -24.98 12.28
CA THR A 44 14.60 -26.15 12.90
C THR A 44 13.52 -27.18 13.19
N VAL A 45 13.55 -28.29 12.45
CA VAL A 45 12.64 -29.43 12.66
C VAL A 45 13.09 -30.21 13.90
N LEU A 46 12.14 -30.46 14.80
CA LEU A 46 12.36 -31.23 16.02
C LEU A 46 11.69 -32.59 15.95
N GLY A 47 10.38 -32.63 15.67
CA GLY A 47 9.59 -33.85 15.65
C GLY A 47 9.58 -34.62 16.98
N VAL A 48 9.68 -33.93 18.12
CA VAL A 48 9.82 -34.55 19.45
C VAL A 48 8.48 -34.55 20.19
N GLU A 49 8.15 -35.68 20.81
CA GLU A 49 7.01 -35.78 21.71
C GLU A 49 7.24 -34.98 22.99
N VAL A 50 6.26 -34.16 23.38
CA VAL A 50 6.28 -33.45 24.66
C VAL A 50 5.50 -34.28 25.68
N LYS A 51 6.12 -34.59 26.82
CA LYS A 51 5.51 -35.39 27.89
C LYS A 51 5.28 -34.56 29.14
N HIS A 52 4.35 -34.99 29.98
CA HIS A 52 3.98 -34.24 31.19
C HIS A 52 5.18 -33.99 32.11
N ASP A 53 5.91 -35.05 32.44
CA ASP A 53 7.05 -34.99 33.37
C ASP A 53 8.38 -34.61 32.71
N ASN A 54 8.42 -34.56 31.37
CA ASN A 54 9.64 -34.30 30.61
C ASN A 54 9.43 -33.15 29.60
N PRO A 55 9.59 -31.89 30.05
CA PRO A 55 9.61 -30.73 29.16
C PRO A 55 10.72 -30.81 28.13
N VAL A 56 10.43 -30.41 26.90
CA VAL A 56 11.45 -30.34 25.83
C VAL A 56 12.05 -28.94 25.84
N THR A 57 13.37 -28.82 25.98
CA THR A 57 14.09 -27.53 26.03
C THR A 57 15.01 -27.34 24.82
N ARG A 58 15.09 -26.12 24.31
CA ARG A 58 16.01 -25.68 23.25
C ARG A 58 16.65 -24.35 23.63
N THR A 59 17.87 -24.13 23.17
CA THR A 59 18.61 -22.88 23.38
C THR A 59 18.73 -22.17 22.05
N VAL A 60 18.32 -20.90 22.03
CA VAL A 60 18.43 -20.01 20.88
C VAL A 60 19.67 -19.15 21.08
N VAL A 61 20.60 -19.25 20.13
CA VAL A 61 21.91 -18.56 20.17
C VAL A 61 22.03 -17.49 19.09
N SER A 62 21.18 -17.53 18.08
CA SER A 62 21.21 -16.61 16.93
C SER A 62 20.99 -15.16 17.37
N GLU A 63 21.95 -14.29 17.06
CA GLU A 63 21.97 -12.90 17.56
C GLU A 63 20.87 -12.03 16.95
N ASN A 64 20.49 -12.29 15.69
CA ASN A 64 19.62 -11.42 14.90
C ASN A 64 18.15 -11.84 14.87
N VAL A 65 17.75 -12.84 15.66
CA VAL A 65 16.36 -13.32 15.69
C VAL A 65 15.48 -12.28 16.34
N ASP A 66 14.46 -11.83 15.65
CA ASP A 66 13.49 -10.85 16.15
C ASP A 66 12.26 -11.57 16.73
N ARG A 67 11.81 -12.67 16.09
CA ARG A 67 10.63 -13.45 16.52
C ARG A 67 10.88 -14.96 16.46
N LEU A 68 10.13 -15.73 17.25
CA LEU A 68 10.13 -17.19 17.21
C LEU A 68 8.73 -17.72 16.91
N ARG A 69 8.58 -18.49 15.82
CA ARG A 69 7.36 -19.24 15.55
C ARG A 69 7.51 -20.67 16.05
N PHE A 70 6.58 -21.12 16.88
CA PHE A 70 6.54 -22.49 17.38
C PHE A 70 5.45 -23.25 16.64
N THR A 71 5.79 -24.39 16.05
CA THR A 71 4.82 -25.28 15.39
C THR A 71 4.69 -26.55 16.22
N PHE A 72 3.50 -26.80 16.74
CA PHE A 72 3.23 -27.89 17.67
C PHE A 72 1.81 -28.42 17.48
N GLY A 73 1.48 -29.55 18.08
CA GLY A 73 0.12 -30.05 18.02
C GLY A 73 -0.01 -31.47 18.53
N VAL A 74 -0.93 -32.22 17.93
CA VAL A 74 -1.29 -33.58 18.34
C VAL A 74 -1.37 -34.49 17.13
N GLN A 75 -0.97 -35.76 17.30
CA GLN A 75 -1.17 -36.77 16.25
C GLN A 75 -2.64 -37.19 16.14
N MET A 76 -3.32 -37.27 17.28
CA MET A 76 -4.73 -37.61 17.43
C MET A 76 -5.21 -37.09 18.80
N LEU A 77 -6.47 -36.67 18.89
CA LEU A 77 -7.09 -36.19 20.13
C LEU A 77 -8.51 -36.75 20.27
N GLN A 78 -8.66 -37.84 21.03
CA GLN A 78 -9.95 -38.47 21.29
C GLN A 78 -9.88 -39.41 22.50
N GLU A 79 -11.02 -39.65 23.13
CA GLU A 79 -11.16 -40.66 24.18
C GLU A 79 -12.23 -41.69 23.78
N THR A 80 -11.92 -42.97 23.93
CA THR A 80 -12.84 -44.08 23.60
C THR A 80 -13.43 -44.67 24.88
N THR A 81 -14.75 -44.64 25.00
CA THR A 81 -15.46 -45.23 26.15
C THR A 81 -15.49 -46.76 26.07
N ASP A 82 -15.85 -47.43 27.17
CA ASP A 82 -16.05 -48.88 27.20
C ASP A 82 -17.11 -49.38 26.20
N LYS A 83 -18.01 -48.49 25.76
CA LYS A 83 -19.07 -48.79 24.77
C LYS A 83 -18.61 -48.56 23.32
N GLY A 84 -17.36 -48.12 23.11
CA GLY A 84 -16.79 -47.83 21.79
C GLY A 84 -17.08 -46.41 21.28
N ASP A 85 -17.71 -45.56 22.07
CA ASP A 85 -17.98 -44.17 21.68
C ASP A 85 -16.68 -43.35 21.69
N ARG A 86 -16.45 -42.58 20.63
CA ARG A 86 -15.29 -41.69 20.50
C ARG A 86 -15.66 -40.26 20.84
N ASN A 87 -15.26 -39.83 22.03
CA ASN A 87 -15.51 -38.50 22.58
C ASN A 87 -14.36 -37.53 22.29
N PRO A 88 -14.63 -36.21 22.25
CA PRO A 88 -13.58 -35.20 22.20
C PRO A 88 -12.73 -35.23 23.48
N SER A 89 -11.47 -34.82 23.35
CA SER A 89 -10.54 -34.67 24.48
C SER A 89 -9.86 -33.30 24.41
N SER A 90 -8.99 -33.01 25.36
CA SER A 90 -8.21 -31.77 25.40
C SER A 90 -6.80 -31.99 25.90
N VAL A 91 -5.89 -31.13 25.49
CA VAL A 91 -4.52 -31.06 25.99
C VAL A 91 -4.08 -29.62 26.18
N ASN A 92 -3.42 -29.36 27.29
CA ASN A 92 -2.85 -28.06 27.64
C ASN A 92 -1.32 -28.09 27.54
N LEU A 93 -0.78 -27.10 26.81
CA LEU A 93 0.63 -26.90 26.54
C LEU A 93 1.03 -25.49 26.95
N LEU A 94 2.18 -25.36 27.60
CA LEU A 94 2.82 -24.08 27.91
C LEU A 94 4.09 -23.92 27.09
N ILE A 95 4.30 -22.72 26.56
CA ILE A 95 5.59 -22.32 25.98
C ILE A 95 6.22 -21.32 26.93
N GLN A 96 7.43 -21.62 27.40
CA GLN A 96 8.09 -20.84 28.44
C GLN A 96 9.48 -20.39 28.02
N PHE A 97 9.80 -19.15 28.32
CA PHE A 97 11.14 -18.58 28.14
C PHE A 97 11.87 -18.47 29.47
N GLN A 98 13.16 -18.78 29.45
CA GLN A 98 14.04 -18.53 30.59
C GLN A 98 14.46 -17.06 30.60
N ARG A 99 14.04 -16.32 31.62
CA ARG A 99 14.44 -14.92 31.88
C ARG A 99 15.11 -14.86 33.25
N SER A 100 16.37 -14.43 33.30
CA SER A 100 17.14 -14.33 34.55
C SER A 100 17.15 -15.63 35.37
N GLY A 101 17.26 -16.78 34.70
CA GLY A 101 17.27 -18.10 35.34
C GLY A 101 15.89 -18.68 35.68
N ILE A 102 14.81 -17.91 35.55
CA ILE A 102 13.44 -18.33 35.88
C ILE A 102 12.64 -18.60 34.61
N TRP A 103 11.85 -19.67 34.61
CA TRP A 103 10.93 -20.00 33.52
C TRP A 103 9.65 -19.16 33.62
N ASN A 104 9.38 -18.37 32.59
CA ASN A 104 8.19 -17.54 32.48
C ASN A 104 7.32 -18.08 31.35
N THR A 105 6.02 -18.27 31.60
CA THR A 105 5.06 -18.69 30.58
C THR A 105 4.76 -17.53 29.65
N GLU A 106 5.03 -17.71 28.36
CA GLU A 106 4.67 -16.74 27.31
C GLU A 106 3.33 -17.12 26.67
N PHE A 107 3.09 -18.43 26.47
CA PHE A 107 1.82 -18.94 25.93
C PHE A 107 1.27 -20.06 26.79
N ASP A 108 -0.03 -20.03 27.01
CA ASP A 108 -0.84 -21.08 27.61
C ASP A 108 -1.92 -21.49 26.60
N ILE A 109 -1.80 -22.71 26.07
CA ILE A 109 -2.48 -23.14 24.86
C ILE A 109 -3.25 -24.42 25.14
N THR A 110 -4.55 -24.40 24.87
CA THR A 110 -5.41 -25.58 25.00
C THR A 110 -5.94 -26.02 23.64
N ILE A 111 -5.50 -27.19 23.17
CA ILE A 111 -6.06 -27.84 21.99
C ILE A 111 -7.21 -28.72 22.47
N ASN A 112 -8.40 -28.54 21.90
CA ASN A 112 -9.60 -29.28 22.29
C ASN A 112 -10.36 -29.78 21.06
N GLY A 113 -11.14 -30.85 21.26
CA GLY A 113 -12.04 -31.39 20.24
C GLY A 113 -11.75 -32.86 19.91
N LYS A 114 -12.28 -33.30 18.78
CA LYS A 114 -12.11 -34.66 18.26
C LYS A 114 -11.26 -34.63 17.00
N ILE A 115 -9.98 -34.91 17.15
CA ILE A 115 -8.98 -34.84 16.08
C ILE A 115 -8.59 -36.26 15.69
N THR A 116 -8.86 -36.65 14.43
CA THR A 116 -8.64 -38.03 13.93
C THR A 116 -7.42 -38.19 13.02
N THR A 117 -6.81 -37.07 12.64
CA THR A 117 -5.57 -36.97 11.84
C THR A 117 -4.65 -35.93 12.48
N GLN A 118 -3.36 -35.92 12.13
CA GLN A 118 -2.43 -34.98 12.73
C GLN A 118 -2.92 -33.53 12.58
N TYR A 119 -2.93 -32.81 13.69
CA TYR A 119 -3.25 -31.40 13.76
C TYR A 119 -2.02 -30.64 14.27
N LEU A 120 -1.63 -29.61 13.53
CA LEU A 120 -0.57 -28.68 13.91
C LEU A 120 -1.16 -27.27 14.01
N ALA A 121 -0.75 -26.56 15.04
CA ALA A 121 -1.00 -25.14 15.24
C ALA A 121 0.35 -24.42 15.35
N SER A 122 0.34 -23.09 15.19
CA SER A 122 1.52 -22.29 15.45
C SER A 122 1.21 -21.02 16.22
N VAL A 123 2.18 -20.56 17.01
CA VAL A 123 2.16 -19.25 17.68
C VAL A 123 3.49 -18.54 17.46
N VAL A 124 3.48 -17.21 17.47
CA VAL A 124 4.67 -16.37 17.26
C VAL A 124 4.93 -15.54 18.51
N ALA A 125 6.13 -15.69 19.10
CA ALA A 125 6.65 -14.79 20.14
C ALA A 125 7.51 -13.70 19.53
N ASP A 126 7.37 -12.47 20.02
CA ASP A 126 8.14 -11.28 19.62
C ASP A 126 8.96 -10.67 20.77
N ASN A 127 8.51 -10.80 22.01
CA ASN A 127 9.23 -10.32 23.19
C ASN A 127 10.32 -11.31 23.66
N LEU A 128 11.34 -11.53 22.83
CA LEU A 128 12.39 -12.51 23.12
C LEU A 128 13.36 -12.03 24.23
N PRO A 129 13.83 -12.92 25.14
CA PRO A 129 14.84 -12.56 26.14
C PRO A 129 16.20 -12.18 25.51
N PRO A 130 17.12 -11.58 26.29
CA PRO A 130 18.51 -11.39 25.86
C PRO A 130 19.15 -12.72 25.46
N ARG A 131 19.95 -12.71 24.40
CA ARG A 131 20.58 -13.91 23.84
C ARG A 131 21.87 -14.23 24.62
N PRO A 132 22.25 -15.51 24.75
CA PRO A 132 21.45 -16.68 24.42
C PRO A 132 20.34 -16.88 25.45
N PHE A 133 19.21 -17.44 25.02
CA PHE A 133 18.12 -17.79 25.93
C PHE A 133 17.59 -19.19 25.65
N SER A 134 17.01 -19.80 26.68
CA SER A 134 16.37 -21.11 26.58
C SER A 134 14.87 -20.97 26.48
N VAL A 135 14.27 -21.80 25.65
CA VAL A 135 12.83 -21.97 25.51
C VAL A 135 12.48 -23.43 25.76
N ARG A 136 11.33 -23.67 26.40
CA ARG A 136 10.81 -25.03 26.57
C ARG A 136 9.33 -25.10 26.31
N MET A 137 8.90 -26.27 25.86
CA MET A 137 7.50 -26.63 25.79
C MET A 137 7.19 -27.61 26.94
N VAL A 138 6.18 -27.28 27.73
CA VAL A 138 5.73 -28.07 28.88
C VAL A 138 4.31 -28.55 28.61
N ARG A 139 4.05 -29.82 28.87
CA ARG A 139 2.69 -30.36 28.81
C ARG A 139 2.10 -30.41 30.22
N VAL A 140 0.95 -29.77 30.43
CA VAL A 140 0.29 -29.74 31.75
C VAL A 140 -0.69 -30.90 31.90
N THR A 141 -1.34 -31.32 30.82
CA THR A 141 -2.25 -32.48 30.86
C THR A 141 -1.45 -33.78 31.00
N PRO A 142 -1.87 -34.73 31.86
CA PRO A 142 -1.21 -36.03 31.98
C PRO A 142 -1.07 -36.77 30.64
N ASP A 143 0.02 -37.53 30.51
CA ASP A 143 0.23 -38.43 29.37
C ASP A 143 -0.83 -39.54 29.35
N SER A 144 -1.21 -40.00 28.16
CA SER A 144 -2.08 -41.16 28.07
C SER A 144 -1.37 -42.43 28.55
N THR A 145 -2.06 -43.20 29.37
CA THR A 145 -1.62 -44.51 29.87
C THR A 145 -2.34 -45.68 29.18
N THR A 146 -3.32 -45.41 28.31
CA THR A 146 -4.13 -46.44 27.64
C THR A 146 -4.38 -46.10 26.17
N ASP A 147 -4.59 -47.11 25.33
CA ASP A 147 -4.93 -46.87 23.91
C ASP A 147 -6.30 -46.18 23.72
N ARG A 148 -7.13 -46.15 24.77
CA ARG A 148 -8.45 -45.50 24.75
C ARG A 148 -8.35 -43.99 24.74
N LEU A 149 -7.34 -43.41 25.40
CA LEU A 149 -7.07 -41.98 25.38
C LEU A 149 -5.94 -41.71 24.39
N GLN A 150 -6.22 -40.96 23.34
CA GLN A 150 -5.21 -40.51 22.39
C GLN A 150 -5.04 -39.01 22.58
N ASN A 151 -3.88 -38.59 23.05
CA ASN A 151 -3.56 -37.18 23.29
C ASN A 151 -2.04 -36.92 23.15
N LYS A 152 -1.39 -37.65 22.26
CA LYS A 152 0.06 -37.56 22.05
C LYS A 152 0.42 -36.21 21.43
N THR A 153 1.13 -35.38 22.19
CA THR A 153 1.54 -34.03 21.78
C THR A 153 2.93 -34.01 21.16
N LEU A 154 3.09 -33.18 20.13
CA LEU A 154 4.30 -33.06 19.34
C LEU A 154 4.74 -31.60 19.29
N TRP A 155 6.02 -31.34 19.55
CA TRP A 155 6.69 -30.14 19.08
C TRP A 155 7.33 -30.44 17.73
N SER A 156 6.69 -29.94 16.65
CA SER A 156 7.09 -30.23 15.28
C SER A 156 8.36 -29.48 14.91
N SER A 157 8.36 -28.16 15.07
CA SER A 157 9.48 -27.29 14.71
C SER A 157 9.42 -25.96 15.46
N TYR A 158 10.52 -25.21 15.40
CA TYR A 158 10.50 -23.78 15.67
C TYR A 158 11.23 -23.05 14.54
N THR A 159 10.76 -21.86 14.19
CA THR A 159 11.34 -21.01 13.15
C THR A 159 11.89 -19.74 13.79
N GLU A 160 13.17 -19.49 13.55
CA GLU A 160 13.85 -18.25 13.90
C GLU A 160 13.59 -17.21 12.81
N ILE A 161 12.83 -16.17 13.14
CA ILE A 161 12.37 -15.14 12.21
C ILE A 161 13.17 -13.87 12.44
N ILE A 162 13.72 -13.33 11.35
CA ILE A 162 14.34 -12.01 11.28
C ILE A 162 13.38 -11.10 10.53
N ASP A 163 13.08 -9.94 11.10
CA ASP A 163 12.12 -9.00 10.53
C ASP A 163 12.78 -8.05 9.53
N ILE A 164 11.96 -7.49 8.63
CA ILE A 164 12.41 -6.46 7.70
C ILE A 164 12.76 -5.20 8.50
N ARG A 165 14.04 -4.85 8.51
CA ARG A 165 14.54 -3.59 9.10
C ARG A 165 14.64 -2.44 8.10
N GLN A 166 14.36 -2.70 6.82
CA GLN A 166 14.49 -1.70 5.78
C GLN A 166 13.29 -0.74 5.78
N GLY A 167 13.56 0.53 6.06
CA GLY A 167 12.66 1.63 5.72
C GLY A 167 12.87 2.06 4.26
N TYR A 168 11.85 2.66 3.67
CA TYR A 168 11.88 3.26 2.33
C TYR A 168 11.51 4.76 2.42
N PRO A 169 12.32 5.61 3.08
CA PRO A 169 11.99 7.02 3.28
C PRO A 169 11.56 7.72 1.99
N GLY A 170 10.50 8.51 2.05
CA GLY A 170 9.91 9.20 0.90
C GLY A 170 9.16 8.30 -0.10
N THR A 171 8.95 7.03 0.23
CA THR A 171 8.13 6.08 -0.54
C THR A 171 7.07 5.49 0.37
N ALA A 172 5.80 5.57 -0.04
CA ALA A 172 4.74 4.86 0.64
C ALA A 172 4.87 3.36 0.35
N VAL A 173 4.82 2.52 1.39
CA VAL A 173 4.92 1.07 1.27
C VAL A 173 3.79 0.44 2.06
N ALA A 174 3.18 -0.60 1.51
CA ALA A 174 2.17 -1.40 2.20
C ALA A 174 2.58 -2.88 2.17
N GLY A 175 2.63 -3.49 3.34
CA GLY A 175 2.74 -4.93 3.53
C GLY A 175 1.37 -5.54 3.76
N LEU A 176 1.16 -6.74 3.21
CA LEU A 176 -0.03 -7.55 3.42
C LEU A 176 0.39 -8.94 3.88
N LEU A 177 -0.14 -9.38 5.02
CA LEU A 177 -0.18 -10.78 5.44
C LEU A 177 -1.61 -11.27 5.33
N VAL A 178 -1.78 -12.45 4.77
CA VAL A 178 -3.07 -13.15 4.69
C VAL A 178 -2.87 -14.58 5.12
N ASP A 179 -3.87 -15.12 5.80
CA ASP A 179 -3.90 -16.53 6.14
C ASP A 179 -4.02 -17.40 4.88
N ALA A 180 -3.05 -18.28 4.66
CA ALA A 180 -3.02 -19.16 3.50
C ALA A 180 -4.23 -20.11 3.48
N GLU A 181 -4.80 -20.47 4.63
CA GLU A 181 -5.98 -21.35 4.68
C GLU A 181 -7.19 -20.77 3.94
N GLN A 182 -7.33 -19.43 3.90
CA GLN A 182 -8.45 -18.77 3.24
C GLN A 182 -8.30 -18.68 1.72
N PHE A 183 -7.08 -18.63 1.23
CA PHE A 183 -6.79 -18.40 -0.18
C PHE A 183 -6.31 -19.65 -0.92
N GLY A 184 -5.99 -20.72 -0.20
CA GLY A 184 -5.47 -21.96 -0.77
C GLY A 184 -4.26 -21.69 -1.66
N SER A 185 -4.28 -22.21 -2.89
CA SER A 185 -3.23 -22.00 -3.89
C SER A 185 -3.46 -20.78 -4.80
N GLN A 186 -4.50 -19.97 -4.57
CA GLN A 186 -4.79 -18.83 -5.43
C GLN A 186 -3.85 -17.66 -5.18
N GLN A 187 -3.40 -17.03 -6.26
CA GLN A 187 -2.63 -15.79 -6.17
C GLN A 187 -3.54 -14.65 -5.68
N VAL A 188 -3.08 -13.96 -4.64
CA VAL A 188 -3.80 -12.86 -4.00
C VAL A 188 -3.56 -11.56 -4.77
N THR A 189 -4.61 -11.00 -5.36
CA THR A 189 -4.59 -9.66 -5.97
C THR A 189 -4.97 -8.60 -4.95
N ARG A 190 -4.40 -7.40 -5.10
CA ARG A 190 -4.53 -6.30 -4.14
C ARG A 190 -4.88 -5.02 -4.88
N ASN A 191 -5.96 -4.36 -4.46
CA ASN A 191 -6.34 -3.04 -4.95
C ASN A 191 -6.42 -2.05 -3.79
N TYR A 192 -5.93 -0.84 -4.04
CA TYR A 192 -5.86 0.22 -3.04
C TYR A 192 -6.60 1.45 -3.55
N HIS A 193 -7.47 1.98 -2.71
CA HIS A 193 -8.06 3.30 -2.92
C HIS A 193 -7.21 4.31 -2.14
N LEU A 194 -6.46 5.14 -2.87
CA LEU A 194 -5.51 6.09 -2.29
C LEU A 194 -5.59 7.44 -3.00
N ARG A 195 -5.49 8.52 -2.23
CA ARG A 195 -5.29 9.87 -2.77
C ARG A 195 -3.88 10.03 -3.37
N GLY A 196 -2.91 9.27 -2.88
CA GLY A 196 -1.53 9.31 -3.39
C GLY A 196 -0.73 10.42 -2.73
N ARG A 197 -0.17 11.33 -3.54
CA ARG A 197 0.87 12.26 -3.11
C ARG A 197 0.33 13.59 -2.57
N ILE A 198 1.00 14.15 -1.56
CA ILE A 198 0.87 15.55 -1.14
C ILE A 198 1.74 16.45 -2.03
N PHE A 199 1.13 17.49 -2.59
CA PHE A 199 1.75 18.46 -3.48
C PHE A 199 2.02 19.78 -2.76
N GLN A 200 2.87 20.62 -3.33
CA GLN A 200 2.97 22.03 -2.94
C GLN A 200 1.97 22.83 -3.77
N VAL A 201 0.93 23.34 -3.11
CA VAL A 201 -0.14 24.14 -3.74
C VAL A 201 -0.12 25.58 -3.20
N PRO A 202 -0.69 26.57 -3.90
CA PRO A 202 -0.76 27.95 -3.40
C PRO A 202 -1.30 28.03 -1.98
N SER A 203 -0.70 28.87 -1.15
CA SER A 203 -1.14 29.13 0.23
C SER A 203 -2.63 29.49 0.33
N ASN A 204 -3.13 30.25 -0.65
CA ASN A 204 -4.50 30.73 -0.74
C ASN A 204 -5.49 29.77 -1.45
N TYR A 205 -5.04 28.61 -1.90
CA TYR A 205 -5.88 27.61 -2.58
C TYR A 205 -6.38 26.55 -1.60
N ASP A 206 -7.67 26.27 -1.62
CA ASP A 206 -8.28 25.12 -0.96
C ASP A 206 -8.55 24.04 -2.02
N PRO A 207 -7.84 22.89 -1.99
CA PRO A 207 -8.00 21.85 -3.00
C PRO A 207 -9.28 21.02 -2.85
N ASP A 208 -9.90 20.99 -1.68
CA ASP A 208 -11.13 20.23 -1.45
C ASP A 208 -12.33 21.00 -2.01
N THR A 209 -12.41 22.30 -1.71
CA THR A 209 -13.48 23.18 -2.23
C THR A 209 -13.14 23.80 -3.60
N ARG A 210 -11.88 23.70 -4.04
CA ARG A 210 -11.32 24.33 -5.25
C ARG A 210 -11.42 25.85 -5.28
N THR A 211 -11.38 26.48 -4.10
CA THR A 211 -11.51 27.93 -3.96
C THR A 211 -10.17 28.61 -3.77
N TYR A 212 -10.09 29.87 -4.20
CA TYR A 212 -8.90 30.71 -4.09
C TYR A 212 -9.25 31.99 -3.31
N THR A 213 -8.67 32.17 -2.13
CA THR A 213 -9.08 33.24 -1.20
C THR A 213 -8.05 34.36 -1.15
N GLY A 214 -8.40 35.53 -1.68
CA GLY A 214 -7.50 36.69 -1.73
C GLY A 214 -6.38 36.55 -2.77
N LEU A 215 -5.48 37.54 -2.79
CA LEU A 215 -4.35 37.54 -3.71
C LEU A 215 -3.28 36.55 -3.27
N TRP A 216 -2.78 35.77 -4.22
CA TRP A 216 -1.67 34.86 -3.97
C TRP A 216 -0.35 35.63 -3.96
N ASP A 217 0.43 35.49 -2.90
CA ASP A 217 1.75 36.09 -2.70
C ASP A 217 2.90 35.23 -3.29
N GLY A 218 2.58 34.06 -3.83
CA GLY A 218 3.55 33.13 -4.37
C GLY A 218 4.05 32.07 -3.37
N ALA A 219 3.55 32.05 -2.13
CA ALA A 219 3.89 31.05 -1.12
C ALA A 219 3.12 29.74 -1.34
N PHE A 220 3.71 28.61 -0.94
CA PHE A 220 3.11 27.29 -1.08
C PHE A 220 2.80 26.66 0.28
N LYS A 221 1.83 25.74 0.30
CA LYS A 221 1.51 24.87 1.42
C LYS A 221 1.39 23.41 0.94
N PRO A 222 1.69 22.43 1.80
CA PRO A 222 1.46 21.02 1.49
C PRO A 222 -0.04 20.70 1.49
N ALA A 223 -0.57 20.17 0.39
CA ALA A 223 -1.92 19.59 0.35
C ALA A 223 -2.06 18.56 -0.79
N TYR A 224 -3.01 17.63 -0.66
CA TYR A 224 -3.41 16.79 -1.79
C TYR A 224 -4.18 17.63 -2.82
N THR A 225 -3.97 17.39 -4.10
CA THR A 225 -4.76 17.97 -5.19
C THR A 225 -4.69 17.07 -6.42
N ASN A 226 -5.74 17.09 -7.23
CA ASN A 226 -5.76 16.52 -8.57
C ASN A 226 -5.91 17.61 -9.65
N ASN A 227 -5.60 18.87 -9.31
CA ASN A 227 -5.53 19.94 -10.31
C ASN A 227 -4.27 19.73 -11.18
N PRO A 228 -4.42 19.59 -12.51
CA PRO A 228 -3.33 19.24 -13.42
C PRO A 228 -2.16 20.23 -13.39
N ALA A 229 -2.40 21.51 -13.11
CA ALA A 229 -1.34 22.53 -13.06
C ALA A 229 -0.37 22.29 -11.89
N TRP A 230 -0.90 21.97 -10.70
CA TRP A 230 -0.08 21.70 -9.53
C TRP A 230 0.59 20.33 -9.59
N CYS A 231 -0.06 19.32 -10.18
CA CYS A 231 0.58 18.05 -10.50
C CYS A 231 1.75 18.23 -11.49
N THR A 232 1.60 19.12 -12.48
CA THR A 232 2.66 19.46 -13.44
C THR A 232 3.83 20.19 -12.77
N MET A 233 3.54 21.17 -11.91
CA MET A 233 4.55 21.89 -11.12
C MET A 233 5.41 20.93 -10.30
N ASP A 234 4.78 19.98 -9.59
CA ASP A 234 5.50 18.98 -8.80
C ASP A 234 6.34 18.04 -9.68
N LYS A 235 5.81 17.56 -10.81
CA LYS A 235 6.58 16.72 -11.74
C LYS A 235 7.81 17.42 -12.30
N LEU A 236 7.75 18.74 -12.51
CA LEU A 236 8.88 19.54 -12.98
C LEU A 236 9.92 19.78 -11.89
N THR A 237 9.48 20.07 -10.67
CA THR A 237 10.34 20.58 -9.61
C THR A 237 10.79 19.54 -8.60
N HIS A 238 10.19 18.35 -8.57
CA HIS A 238 10.53 17.36 -7.56
C HIS A 238 11.89 16.70 -7.83
N PRO A 239 12.82 16.67 -6.86
CA PRO A 239 14.20 16.23 -7.07
C PRO A 239 14.38 14.71 -7.21
N ARG A 240 13.39 13.91 -6.76
CA ARG A 240 13.50 12.45 -6.70
C ARG A 240 12.97 11.72 -7.94
N TYR A 241 11.78 12.10 -8.41
CA TYR A 241 11.07 11.41 -9.51
C TYR A 241 10.66 12.37 -10.62
N GLY A 242 10.95 13.67 -10.46
CA GLY A 242 10.66 14.72 -11.41
C GLY A 242 11.91 15.25 -12.08
N LEU A 243 11.80 16.44 -12.66
CA LEU A 243 12.92 17.14 -13.28
C LEU A 243 13.66 18.08 -12.30
N GLY A 244 13.40 17.99 -10.99
CA GLY A 244 13.88 18.94 -9.98
C GLY A 244 15.39 19.08 -9.84
N ARG A 245 16.16 18.11 -10.34
CA ARG A 245 17.64 18.21 -10.41
C ARG A 245 18.13 19.10 -11.56
N ARG A 246 17.28 19.43 -12.52
CA ARG A 246 17.59 20.20 -13.73
C ARG A 246 16.75 21.47 -13.86
N ILE A 247 15.51 21.44 -13.38
CA ILE A 247 14.55 22.54 -13.40
C ILE A 247 14.16 22.80 -11.95
N GLY A 248 14.64 23.91 -11.39
CA GLY A 248 14.25 24.37 -10.06
C GLY A 248 12.88 25.08 -10.10
N GLY A 249 12.31 25.35 -8.92
CA GLY A 249 11.05 26.09 -8.83
C GLY A 249 11.11 27.50 -9.44
N ALA A 250 12.30 28.12 -9.46
CA ALA A 250 12.52 29.42 -10.11
C ALA A 250 12.51 29.36 -11.65
N ASP A 251 12.76 28.19 -12.22
CA ASP A 251 12.80 27.95 -13.66
C ASP A 251 11.41 27.64 -14.24
N VAL A 252 10.38 27.58 -13.39
CA VAL A 252 8.99 27.32 -13.79
C VAL A 252 8.14 28.56 -13.55
N ASP A 253 7.34 28.94 -14.55
CA ASP A 253 6.42 30.06 -14.47
C ASP A 253 5.18 29.73 -13.62
N LYS A 254 5.35 29.76 -12.29
CA LYS A 254 4.27 29.45 -11.34
C LYS A 254 3.05 30.36 -11.49
N TRP A 255 3.22 31.58 -12.01
CA TRP A 255 2.12 32.53 -12.22
C TRP A 255 1.25 32.14 -13.41
N ALA A 256 1.87 31.66 -14.50
CA ALA A 256 1.14 31.10 -15.64
C ALA A 256 0.37 29.84 -15.20
N LEU A 257 1.02 28.94 -14.45
CA LEU A 257 0.36 27.75 -13.90
C LEU A 257 -0.79 28.10 -12.94
N TYR A 258 -0.66 29.17 -12.14
CA TYR A 258 -1.73 29.64 -11.26
C TYR A 258 -2.99 30.06 -12.05
N ALA A 259 -2.81 30.85 -13.11
CA ALA A 259 -3.92 31.27 -13.97
C ALA A 259 -4.56 30.09 -14.73
N ILE A 260 -3.79 29.06 -15.05
CA ILE A 260 -4.26 27.81 -15.66
C ILE A 260 -5.00 26.96 -14.62
N ALA A 261 -4.48 26.88 -13.39
CA ALA A 261 -5.09 26.12 -12.30
C ALA A 261 -6.50 26.62 -11.99
N GLN A 262 -6.68 27.94 -11.91
CA GLN A 262 -7.98 28.57 -11.71
C GLN A 262 -8.97 28.24 -12.84
N TYR A 263 -8.50 28.14 -14.09
CA TYR A 263 -9.33 27.73 -15.21
C TYR A 263 -9.74 26.25 -15.13
N CYS A 264 -8.82 25.37 -14.70
CA CYS A 264 -9.08 23.95 -14.49
C CYS A 264 -10.10 23.69 -13.38
N ASP A 265 -10.11 24.53 -12.34
CA ASP A 265 -11.01 24.42 -11.20
C ASP A 265 -12.40 25.04 -11.43
N GLN A 266 -12.64 25.70 -12.57
CA GLN A 266 -13.95 26.29 -12.85
C GLN A 266 -15.05 25.20 -12.85
N PRO A 267 -16.18 25.44 -12.16
CA PRO A 267 -17.30 24.51 -12.19
C PRO A 267 -17.92 24.49 -13.59
N VAL A 268 -18.08 23.30 -14.15
CA VAL A 268 -18.78 23.03 -15.40
C VAL A 268 -19.90 22.02 -15.13
N PRO A 269 -21.00 22.04 -15.91
CA PRO A 269 -22.06 21.03 -15.75
C PRO A 269 -21.52 19.61 -15.96
N ASP A 270 -21.86 18.70 -15.05
CA ASP A 270 -21.46 17.28 -15.12
C ASP A 270 -22.34 16.43 -16.06
N GLY A 271 -23.39 17.03 -16.62
CA GLY A 271 -24.37 16.36 -17.47
C GLY A 271 -25.47 15.60 -16.71
N PHE A 272 -25.40 15.53 -15.38
CA PHE A 272 -26.36 14.86 -14.48
C PHE A 272 -27.12 15.84 -13.56
N GLY A 273 -26.91 17.14 -13.73
CA GLY A 273 -27.59 18.19 -12.95
C GLY A 273 -26.74 18.78 -11.82
N GLY A 274 -25.50 18.33 -11.67
CA GLY A 274 -24.50 18.90 -10.76
C GLY A 274 -23.41 19.67 -11.51
N THR A 275 -22.31 19.89 -10.82
CA THR A 275 -21.12 20.54 -11.37
C THR A 275 -19.87 19.77 -11.01
N GLU A 276 -18.92 19.73 -11.93
CA GLU A 276 -17.59 19.18 -11.74
C GLU A 276 -16.51 20.21 -12.10
N PRO A 277 -15.28 20.08 -11.59
CA PRO A 277 -14.15 20.85 -12.10
C PRO A 277 -13.93 20.61 -13.60
N ARG A 278 -13.65 21.68 -14.34
CA ARG A 278 -13.40 21.63 -15.78
C ARG A 278 -12.35 20.59 -16.18
N MET A 279 -11.25 20.48 -15.42
CA MET A 279 -10.13 19.58 -15.72
C MET A 279 -9.55 19.00 -14.43
N THR A 280 -9.34 17.68 -14.41
CA THR A 280 -8.68 16.96 -13.31
C THR A 280 -7.65 15.98 -13.82
N LEU A 281 -6.69 15.62 -12.98
CA LEU A 281 -5.63 14.67 -13.31
C LEU A 281 -5.43 13.67 -12.16
N ASN A 282 -5.81 12.42 -12.41
CA ASN A 282 -5.52 11.28 -11.53
C ASN A 282 -4.61 10.31 -12.29
N ALA A 283 -3.29 10.53 -12.20
CA ALA A 283 -2.31 9.75 -12.96
C ALA A 283 -1.48 8.83 -12.04
N TYR A 284 -1.25 7.60 -12.49
CA TYR A 284 -0.28 6.68 -11.90
C TYR A 284 0.78 6.33 -12.95
N ILE A 285 2.06 6.47 -12.60
CA ILE A 285 3.18 6.27 -13.52
C ILE A 285 3.91 5.00 -13.09
N THR A 286 3.82 3.95 -13.89
CA THR A 286 4.40 2.62 -13.60
C THR A 286 5.71 2.36 -14.34
N THR A 287 5.96 3.08 -15.43
CA THR A 287 7.13 2.85 -16.30
C THR A 287 7.90 4.14 -16.53
N GLN A 288 9.21 3.98 -16.77
CA GLN A 288 10.06 5.09 -17.14
C GLN A 288 9.78 5.52 -18.58
N ARG A 289 9.51 6.81 -18.77
CA ARG A 289 9.26 7.43 -20.07
C ARG A 289 10.13 8.67 -20.24
N LYS A 290 10.28 9.15 -21.47
CA LYS A 290 10.98 10.42 -21.73
C LYS A 290 10.25 11.54 -21.00
N ALA A 291 11.00 12.40 -20.32
CA ALA A 291 10.41 13.42 -19.46
C ALA A 291 9.53 14.41 -20.23
N TYR A 292 9.90 14.74 -21.46
CA TYR A 292 9.10 15.61 -22.33
C TYR A 292 7.76 14.98 -22.68
N ASP A 293 7.71 13.68 -22.99
CA ASP A 293 6.46 12.98 -23.32
C ASP A 293 5.51 13.00 -22.11
N VAL A 294 6.03 12.76 -20.89
CA VAL A 294 5.23 12.83 -19.66
C VAL A 294 4.73 14.25 -19.40
N LEU A 295 5.58 15.26 -19.61
CA LEU A 295 5.19 16.66 -19.48
C LEU A 295 4.11 17.04 -20.50
N ALA A 296 4.26 16.60 -21.75
CA ALA A 296 3.30 16.85 -22.82
C ALA A 296 1.94 16.21 -22.51
N ASP A 297 1.91 14.97 -21.99
CA ASP A 297 0.68 14.31 -21.54
C ASP A 297 -0.01 15.12 -20.44
N PHE A 298 0.72 15.56 -19.42
CA PHE A 298 0.17 16.38 -18.33
C PHE A 298 -0.38 17.73 -18.85
N CYS A 299 0.36 18.37 -19.76
CA CYS A 299 -0.03 19.63 -20.38
C CYS A 299 -1.29 19.47 -21.26
N SER A 300 -1.43 18.34 -21.95
CA SER A 300 -2.58 18.06 -22.82
C SER A 300 -3.91 18.05 -22.06
N VAL A 301 -3.91 17.57 -20.80
CA VAL A 301 -5.10 17.51 -19.93
C VAL A 301 -5.64 18.92 -19.65
N MET A 302 -4.74 19.88 -19.45
CA MET A 302 -5.09 21.28 -19.22
C MET A 302 -5.11 22.14 -20.50
N ARG A 303 -5.08 21.50 -21.68
CA ARG A 303 -5.05 22.14 -23.01
C ARG A 303 -3.94 23.18 -23.14
N CYS A 304 -2.77 22.91 -22.57
CA CYS A 304 -1.65 23.83 -22.65
C CYS A 304 -0.47 23.23 -23.41
N MET A 305 0.42 24.11 -23.86
CA MET A 305 1.68 23.75 -24.46
C MET A 305 2.83 24.30 -23.61
N PRO A 306 3.80 23.46 -23.19
CA PRO A 306 4.97 23.93 -22.47
C PRO A 306 5.92 24.64 -23.44
N VAL A 307 6.40 25.83 -23.06
CA VAL A 307 7.29 26.66 -23.89
C VAL A 307 8.44 27.19 -23.04
N TRP A 308 9.66 27.04 -23.53
CA TRP A 308 10.81 27.73 -22.95
C TRP A 308 10.90 29.14 -23.53
N ASN A 309 10.71 30.17 -22.70
CA ASN A 309 10.74 31.57 -23.16
C ASN A 309 12.13 32.22 -23.13
N GLY A 310 13.19 31.41 -22.99
CA GLY A 310 14.58 31.87 -22.85
C GLY A 310 15.03 32.08 -21.40
N ARG A 311 14.11 32.20 -20.44
CA ARG A 311 14.42 32.35 -19.01
C ARG A 311 13.78 31.30 -18.12
N LYS A 312 12.51 30.95 -18.39
CA LYS A 312 11.73 30.00 -17.60
C LYS A 312 10.84 29.15 -18.52
N MET A 313 10.48 27.97 -18.04
CA MET A 313 9.42 27.14 -18.60
C MET A 313 8.08 27.81 -18.30
N THR A 314 7.41 28.29 -19.33
CA THR A 314 6.06 28.87 -19.25
C THR A 314 5.05 28.00 -20.00
N PHE A 315 3.77 28.27 -19.82
CA PHE A 315 2.68 27.45 -20.32
C PHE A 315 1.66 28.32 -21.01
N ILE A 316 1.35 27.99 -22.26
CA ILE A 316 0.35 28.69 -23.05
C ILE A 316 -0.88 27.78 -23.12
N GLN A 317 -1.97 28.20 -22.50
CA GLN A 317 -3.23 27.45 -22.48
C GLN A 317 -4.15 27.90 -23.62
N ASP A 318 -4.68 26.94 -24.36
CA ASP A 318 -5.78 27.15 -25.29
C ASP A 318 -7.09 27.30 -24.51
N ARG A 319 -7.52 28.55 -24.35
CA ARG A 319 -8.79 28.93 -23.73
C ARG A 319 -9.34 30.16 -24.45
N PRO A 320 -10.67 30.40 -24.40
CA PRO A 320 -11.24 31.64 -24.90
C PRO A 320 -10.52 32.85 -24.32
N SER A 321 -9.98 33.70 -25.19
CA SER A 321 -9.25 34.91 -24.82
C SER A 321 -9.54 36.01 -25.82
N ASP A 322 -9.30 37.26 -25.40
CA ASP A 322 -9.37 38.38 -26.31
C ASP A 322 -8.34 38.24 -27.44
N LYS A 323 -8.69 38.82 -28.59
CA LYS A 323 -7.86 38.76 -29.78
C LYS A 323 -6.57 39.55 -29.54
N ALA A 324 -5.46 38.83 -29.41
CA ALA A 324 -4.15 39.44 -29.11
C ALA A 324 -3.65 40.37 -30.23
N TRP A 325 -3.95 40.05 -31.49
CA TRP A 325 -3.57 40.88 -32.62
C TRP A 325 -4.56 40.72 -33.79
N THR A 326 -4.78 41.80 -34.53
CA THR A 326 -5.53 41.74 -35.79
C THR A 326 -4.59 41.93 -36.97
N TYR A 327 -4.42 40.87 -37.75
CA TYR A 327 -3.70 40.92 -39.02
C TYR A 327 -4.64 41.35 -40.15
N THR A 328 -4.19 42.29 -40.96
CA THR A 328 -4.86 42.81 -42.16
C THR A 328 -3.87 42.83 -43.32
N ASN A 329 -4.33 42.93 -44.57
CA ASN A 329 -3.43 43.05 -45.72
C ASN A 329 -2.45 44.24 -45.58
N GLY A 330 -2.82 45.27 -44.82
CA GLY A 330 -1.98 46.45 -44.61
C GLY A 330 -0.86 46.28 -43.58
N ASN A 331 -0.92 45.27 -42.69
CA ASN A 331 0.09 45.05 -41.65
C ASN A 331 0.85 43.72 -41.78
N VAL A 332 0.59 42.95 -42.85
CA VAL A 332 1.34 41.75 -43.19
C VAL A 332 2.40 42.09 -44.24
N VAL A 333 3.63 41.61 -44.04
CA VAL A 333 4.73 41.82 -44.97
C VAL A 333 4.34 41.32 -46.36
N GLY A 334 4.28 42.24 -47.32
CA GLY A 334 3.89 41.96 -48.71
C GLY A 334 2.39 41.74 -48.94
N GLY A 335 1.52 41.93 -47.94
CA GLY A 335 0.06 41.81 -48.05
C GLY A 335 -0.45 40.44 -48.48
N ARG A 336 0.39 39.40 -48.37
CA ARG A 336 0.12 38.05 -48.88
C ARG A 336 -0.19 37.10 -47.73
N PHE A 337 -1.37 36.50 -47.77
CA PHE A 337 -1.75 35.39 -46.90
C PHE A 337 -1.60 34.07 -47.66
N LYS A 338 -1.00 33.07 -47.03
CA LYS A 338 -0.99 31.68 -47.52
C LYS A 338 -1.92 30.86 -46.65
N TYR A 339 -2.99 30.37 -47.25
CA TYR A 339 -3.92 29.46 -46.58
C TYR A 339 -3.58 28.03 -46.98
N SER A 340 -3.56 27.14 -45.99
CA SER A 340 -3.43 25.70 -46.18
C SER A 340 -4.54 25.02 -45.41
N PHE A 341 -5.16 24.03 -46.03
CA PHE A 341 -6.24 23.26 -45.42
C PHE A 341 -5.85 21.78 -45.44
N SER A 342 -6.25 21.04 -44.40
CA SER A 342 -6.18 19.59 -44.44
C SER A 342 -7.13 19.05 -45.51
N ALA A 343 -6.76 17.93 -46.15
CA ALA A 343 -7.62 17.25 -47.09
C ALA A 343 -8.88 16.75 -46.37
N LEU A 344 -10.01 16.68 -47.08
CA LEU A 344 -11.31 16.31 -46.49
C LEU A 344 -11.26 14.96 -45.75
N LYS A 345 -10.51 13.99 -46.31
CA LYS A 345 -10.33 12.65 -45.72
C LYS A 345 -9.55 12.63 -44.40
N ASP A 346 -8.75 13.66 -44.13
CA ASP A 346 -7.95 13.78 -42.91
C ASP A 346 -8.70 14.58 -41.82
N ARG A 347 -9.93 15.02 -42.10
CA ARG A 347 -10.79 15.71 -41.13
C ARG A 347 -11.65 14.69 -40.40
N HIS A 348 -11.27 14.36 -39.18
CA HIS A 348 -12.04 13.48 -38.32
C HIS A 348 -13.36 14.15 -37.90
N ASN A 349 -14.48 13.44 -38.02
CA ASN A 349 -15.82 13.89 -37.64
C ASN A 349 -16.42 13.09 -36.47
N ALA A 350 -15.74 12.02 -36.06
CA ALA A 350 -16.11 11.19 -34.92
C ALA A 350 -14.87 10.95 -34.06
N VAL A 351 -15.07 10.85 -32.75
CA VAL A 351 -14.04 10.50 -31.78
C VAL A 351 -14.55 9.32 -30.96
N GLU A 352 -13.71 8.28 -30.84
CA GLU A 352 -13.95 7.20 -29.89
C GLU A 352 -13.26 7.56 -28.57
N VAL A 353 -14.03 7.61 -27.49
CA VAL A 353 -13.52 7.92 -26.16
C VAL A 353 -13.69 6.69 -25.28
N ARG A 354 -12.61 6.26 -24.63
CA ARG A 354 -12.66 5.23 -23.60
C ARG A 354 -12.71 5.89 -22.23
N TYR A 355 -13.66 5.46 -21.41
CA TYR A 355 -13.86 5.96 -20.05
C TYR A 355 -13.84 4.78 -19.08
N THR A 356 -13.12 4.94 -17.97
CA THR A 356 -13.17 4.00 -16.85
C THR A 356 -14.03 4.63 -15.78
N ASP A 357 -15.11 3.94 -15.42
CA ASP A 357 -16.04 4.42 -14.40
C ASP A 357 -15.34 4.44 -13.02
N PRO A 358 -15.24 5.62 -12.37
CA PRO A 358 -14.62 5.76 -11.06
C PRO A 358 -15.38 5.03 -9.93
N LEU A 359 -16.65 4.64 -10.16
CA LEU A 359 -17.45 3.87 -9.20
C LEU A 359 -17.30 2.34 -9.35
N ASN A 360 -16.69 1.85 -10.42
CA ASN A 360 -16.49 0.41 -10.68
C ASN A 360 -15.11 -0.11 -10.18
N GLY A 361 -14.58 0.45 -9.10
CA GLY A 361 -13.27 0.13 -8.52
C GLY A 361 -13.31 -0.84 -7.35
#